data_AF-A0A957QL77-F1
#
_entry.id   AF-A0A957QL77-F1
#
_cell.length_a   1.000
_cell.length_b   1.000
_cell.length_c   1.000
_cell.angle_alpha   90.00
_cell.angle_beta   90.00
_cell.angle_gamma   90.00
#
_symmetry.space_group_name_H-M   'P 1'
#
loop_
_entity.id
_entity.type
_entity.pdbx_description
1 polymer ?
#
loop_
_entity_poly.entity_id
_entity_poly.type
_entity_poly.pdbx_seq_one_letter_code
_entity_poly.pdbx_strand_id
1 'polypeptide(L)'
;MKLTDYDVDEGRGFLPAVDPLAALPPAFAELDALGAELPALLLTGRCRRTLKRFPDLPLDQLTSPAELERALLLISALGMAYIWGEPEPVRMV
;
A
#
# COMPACT_ATOMS: atom_id res chain seq x y z
N MET A 1 15.47 -13.36 -26.83
CA MET A 1 14.84 -12.46 -25.87
C MET A 1 13.48 -13.02 -25.53
N LYS A 2 13.14 -13.12 -24.26
CA LYS A 2 11.86 -13.65 -23.77
C LYS A 2 11.06 -12.52 -23.13
N LEU A 3 9.73 -12.66 -23.08
CA LEU A 3 8.86 -11.68 -22.43
C LEU A 3 9.20 -11.50 -20.94
N THR A 4 9.63 -12.58 -20.29
CA THR A 4 10.09 -12.57 -18.89
C THR A 4 11.33 -11.70 -18.65
N ASP A 5 12.10 -11.38 -19.69
CA ASP A 5 13.25 -10.46 -19.57
C ASP A 5 12.77 -9.00 -19.30
N TYR A 6 11.45 -8.76 -19.40
CA TYR A 6 10.79 -7.46 -19.24
C TYR A 6 9.65 -7.49 -18.20
N ASP A 7 9.61 -8.50 -17.33
CA ASP A 7 8.52 -8.72 -16.36
C ASP A 7 7.13 -8.83 -17.02
N VAL A 8 7.07 -9.41 -18.23
CA VAL A 8 5.81 -9.73 -18.92
C VAL A 8 5.59 -11.24 -18.91
N ASP A 9 4.48 -11.67 -18.29
CA ASP A 9 4.05 -13.06 -18.23
C ASP A 9 3.38 -13.48 -19.55
N GLU A 10 3.64 -14.71 -20.00
CA GLU A 10 3.13 -15.22 -21.28
C GLU A 10 1.60 -15.46 -21.28
N GLY A 11 1.00 -15.76 -20.12
CA GLY A 11 -0.44 -16.02 -19.99
C GLY A 11 -1.23 -14.85 -19.38
N ARG A 12 -0.58 -14.03 -18.55
CA ARG A 12 -1.19 -12.96 -17.76
C ARG A 12 -0.76 -11.55 -18.22
N GLY A 13 0.18 -11.46 -19.18
CA GLY A 13 0.67 -10.18 -19.70
C GLY A 13 1.40 -9.38 -18.62
N PHE A 14 0.96 -8.15 -18.37
CA PHE A 14 1.56 -7.28 -17.35
C PHE A 14 1.11 -7.58 -15.92
N LEU A 15 0.19 -8.54 -15.73
CA LEU A 15 -0.13 -9.00 -14.40
C LEU A 15 0.99 -9.93 -13.88
N PRO A 16 1.27 -9.90 -12.56
CA PRO A 16 2.23 -10.81 -11.96
C PRO A 16 1.92 -12.28 -12.28
N ALA A 17 2.99 -13.04 -12.53
CA ALA A 17 2.92 -14.48 -12.81
C ALA A 17 2.35 -15.27 -11.61
N VAL A 18 2.59 -14.78 -10.39
CA VAL A 18 2.04 -15.30 -9.14
C VAL A 18 1.07 -14.28 -8.55
N ASP A 19 0.07 -14.75 -7.81
CA ASP A 19 -0.88 -13.83 -7.18
C ASP A 19 -0.17 -12.94 -6.14
N PRO A 20 -0.53 -11.64 -6.05
CA PRO A 20 0.11 -10.72 -5.13
C PRO A 20 0.03 -11.18 -3.67
N LEU A 21 1.05 -10.82 -2.89
CA LEU A 21 1.11 -11.12 -1.47
C LEU A 21 -0.14 -10.56 -0.75
N ALA A 22 -0.80 -11.40 0.05
CA ALA A 22 -2.07 -11.06 0.71
C ALA A 22 -1.90 -10.43 2.10
N ALA A 23 -0.74 -10.60 2.74
CA ALA A 23 -0.38 -10.00 4.03
C ALA A 23 1.14 -9.81 4.10
N LEU A 24 1.58 -8.68 4.65
CA LEU A 24 2.98 -8.42 4.94
C LEU A 24 3.46 -9.25 6.14
N PRO A 25 4.78 -9.35 6.35
CA PRO A 25 5.34 -9.95 7.55
C PRO A 25 4.80 -9.30 8.83
N PRO A 26 4.82 -10.00 9.98
CA PRO A 26 4.24 -9.50 11.23
C PRO A 26 4.71 -8.11 11.68
N ALA A 27 5.95 -7.73 11.33
CA ALA A 27 6.49 -6.40 11.60
C ALA A 27 5.70 -5.24 10.94
N PHE A 28 4.88 -5.53 9.93
CA PHE A 28 4.07 -4.58 9.19
C PHE A 28 2.56 -4.85 9.30
N ALA A 29 2.13 -5.69 10.25
CA ALA A 29 0.72 -6.05 10.40
C ALA A 29 -0.19 -4.83 10.60
N GLU A 30 0.31 -3.75 11.23
CA GLU A 30 -0.42 -2.50 11.38
C GLU A 30 -0.68 -1.80 10.04
N LEU A 31 0.23 -1.90 9.06
CA LEU A 31 0.05 -1.33 7.73
C LEU A 31 -1.08 -2.05 6.98
N ASP A 32 -1.13 -3.38 7.09
CA ASP A 32 -2.22 -4.19 6.52
C ASP A 32 -3.56 -3.87 7.16
N ALA A 33 -3.59 -3.81 8.50
CA ALA A 33 -4.80 -3.47 9.25
C ALA A 33 -5.32 -2.08 8.85
N LEU A 34 -4.42 -1.10 8.75
CA LEU A 34 -4.78 0.26 8.36
C LEU A 34 -5.30 0.33 6.92
N GLY A 35 -4.70 -0.43 6.00
CA GLY A 35 -5.19 -0.57 4.63
C GLY A 35 -6.60 -1.14 4.56
N ALA A 36 -6.90 -2.15 5.37
CA ALA A 36 -8.22 -2.76 5.47
C ALA A 36 -9.27 -1.82 6.10
N GLU A 37 -8.87 -1.00 7.08
CA GLU A 37 -9.74 -0.02 7.75
C GLU A 37 -9.98 1.26 6.93
N LEU A 38 -9.18 1.50 5.89
CA LEU A 38 -9.19 2.74 5.11
C LEU A 38 -10.59 3.18 4.65
N PRO A 39 -11.47 2.32 4.10
CA PRO A 39 -12.81 2.74 3.68
C PRO A 39 -13.65 3.32 4.83
N ALA A 40 -13.58 2.73 6.02
CA ALA A 40 -14.29 3.23 7.20
C ALA A 40 -13.70 4.55 7.71
N LEU A 41 -12.37 4.70 7.63
CA LEU A 41 -11.68 5.94 8.00
C LEU A 41 -12.04 7.10 7.08
N LEU A 42 -12.19 6.84 5.78
CA LEU A 42 -12.67 7.81 4.79
C LEU A 42 -14.11 8.23 5.10
N LEU A 43 -15.02 7.26 5.28
CA LEU A 43 -16.44 7.53 5.56
C LEU A 43 -16.64 8.37 6.83
N THR A 44 -15.82 8.14 7.85
CA THR A 44 -15.92 8.82 9.15
C THR A 44 -15.10 10.11 9.24
N GLY A 45 -14.38 10.50 8.18
CA GLY A 45 -13.51 11.67 8.19
C GLY A 45 -12.39 11.56 9.24
N ARG A 46 -11.93 10.34 9.53
CA ARG A 46 -10.90 10.04 10.54
C ARG A 46 -9.54 9.72 9.94
N CYS A 47 -9.46 9.62 8.61
CA CYS A 47 -8.28 9.21 7.85
C CYS A 47 -7.01 9.95 8.30
N ARG A 48 -6.98 11.29 8.26
CA ARG A 48 -5.74 12.04 8.56
C ARG A 48 -5.33 11.92 10.01
N ARG A 49 -6.29 11.96 10.93
CA ARG A 49 -5.99 11.84 12.37
C ARG A 49 -5.38 10.48 12.69
N THR A 50 -5.87 9.41 12.05
CA THR A 50 -5.31 8.07 12.22
C THR A 50 -3.92 7.99 11.59
N LEU A 51 -3.75 8.45 10.35
CA LEU A 51 -2.46 8.40 9.64
C LEU A 51 -1.36 9.22 10.33
N LYS A 52 -1.68 10.36 10.94
CA LYS A 52 -0.70 11.15 11.73
C LYS A 52 -0.18 10.44 12.99
N ARG A 53 -0.86 9.39 13.45
CA ARG A 53 -0.47 8.58 14.60
C ARG A 53 0.15 7.24 14.19
N PHE A 54 0.23 6.99 12.88
CA PHE A 54 0.81 5.76 12.36
C PHE A 54 2.31 5.75 12.65
N PRO A 55 2.86 4.65 13.19
CA PRO A 55 4.26 4.58 13.55
C PRO A 55 5.18 4.58 12.32
N ASP A 56 6.45 4.87 12.55
CA ASP A 56 7.48 4.70 11.54
C ASP A 56 7.59 3.22 11.13
N LEU A 57 7.64 2.98 9.82
CA LEU A 57 7.75 1.64 9.26
C LEU A 57 9.23 1.21 9.18
N PRO A 58 9.59 0.00 9.62
CA PRO A 58 10.94 -0.54 9.47
C PRO A 58 11.16 -1.04 8.04
N LEU A 59 11.17 -0.13 7.05
CA LEU A 59 11.20 -0.46 5.61
C LEU A 59 12.42 -1.29 5.19
N ASP A 60 13.50 -1.26 5.97
CA ASP A 60 14.68 -2.10 5.81
C ASP A 60 14.40 -3.61 6.00
N GLN A 61 13.26 -3.97 6.59
CA GLN A 61 12.81 -5.35 6.79
C GLN A 61 11.96 -5.89 5.63
N LEU A 62 11.66 -5.09 4.59
CA LEU A 62 11.04 -5.57 3.36
C LEU A 62 12.13 -6.15 2.46
N THR A 63 12.12 -7.46 2.25
CA THR A 63 13.25 -8.18 1.63
C THR A 63 12.90 -8.83 0.30
N SER A 64 11.62 -9.11 0.04
CA SER A 64 11.18 -9.69 -1.23
C SER A 64 10.48 -8.68 -2.14
N PRO A 65 10.52 -8.87 -3.48
CA PRO A 65 9.75 -8.05 -4.41
C PRO A 65 8.26 -8.01 -4.08
N ALA A 66 7.66 -9.14 -3.70
CA ALA A 66 6.24 -9.22 -3.35
C ALA A 66 5.89 -8.43 -2.08
N GLU A 67 6.78 -8.38 -1.09
CA GLU A 67 6.65 -7.53 0.10
C GLU A 67 6.71 -6.05 -0.29
N LEU A 68 7.66 -5.66 -1.14
CA LEU A 68 7.81 -4.29 -1.62
C LEU A 68 6.61 -3.82 -2.44
N GLU A 69 6.12 -4.65 -3.36
CA GLU A 69 4.94 -4.36 -4.18
C GLU A 69 3.68 -4.17 -3.31
N ARG A 70 3.48 -5.05 -2.32
CA ARG A 70 2.36 -4.93 -1.38
C ARG A 70 2.48 -3.66 -0.53
N ALA A 71 3.65 -3.39 0.03
CA ALA A 71 3.88 -2.19 0.81
C ALA A 71 3.66 -0.92 -0.03
N LEU A 72 4.14 -0.89 -1.27
CA LEU A 72 3.92 0.20 -2.22
C LEU A 72 2.42 0.43 -2.45
N LEU A 73 1.66 -0.64 -2.69
CA LEU A 73 0.21 -0.55 -2.91
C LEU A 73 -0.49 0.12 -1.71
N LEU A 74 -0.22 -0.36 -0.51
CA LEU A 74 -0.82 0.15 0.72
C LEU A 74 -0.42 1.60 0.98
N ILE A 75 0.88 1.91 0.94
CA ILE A 75 1.41 3.25 1.19
C ILE A 75 0.86 4.26 0.16
N SER A 76 0.77 3.87 -1.12
CA SER A 76 0.22 4.73 -2.17
C SER A 76 -1.26 5.04 -1.92
N ALA A 77 -2.05 4.03 -1.56
CA ALA A 77 -3.46 4.22 -1.23
C ALA A 77 -3.65 5.13 0.00
N LEU A 78 -2.86 4.90 1.05
CA LEU A 78 -2.89 5.71 2.27
C LEU A 78 -2.44 7.15 2.03
N GLY A 79 -1.40 7.36 1.21
CA GLY A 79 -0.92 8.68 0.81
C GLY A 79 -1.99 9.46 0.04
N MET A 80 -2.66 8.81 -0.92
CA MET A 80 -3.77 9.42 -1.65
C MET A 80 -4.95 9.75 -0.73
N ALA A 81 -5.28 8.85 0.18
CA ALA A 81 -6.33 9.07 1.17
C ALA A 81 -5.98 10.17 2.18
N TYR A 82 -4.71 10.37 2.52
CA TYR A 82 -4.29 11.48 3.37
C TYR A 82 -4.58 12.83 2.71
N ILE A 83 -4.17 12.98 1.45
CA ILE A 83 -4.29 14.22 0.69
C ILE A 83 -5.77 14.50 0.38
N TRP A 84 -6.47 13.52 -0.18
CA TRP A 84 -7.78 13.69 -0.82
C TRP A 84 -8.96 13.09 -0.05
N GLY A 85 -8.70 12.33 1.01
CA GLY A 85 -9.71 11.49 1.67
C GLY A 85 -10.61 12.18 2.68
N GLU A 86 -10.57 13.50 2.80
CA GLU A 86 -11.52 14.28 3.61
C GLU A 86 -11.97 15.52 2.79
N PRO A 87 -13.05 16.22 3.18
CA PRO A 87 -13.74 17.19 2.31
C PRO A 87 -12.84 18.26 1.67
N GLU A 88 -11.92 18.82 2.45
CA GLU A 88 -10.95 19.80 1.95
C GLU A 88 -9.58 19.15 1.83
N PRO A 89 -8.92 19.17 0.66
CA PRO A 89 -7.64 18.52 0.48
C PRO A 89 -6.55 19.15 1.35
N VAL A 90 -5.54 18.34 1.72
CA VAL A 90 -4.37 18.86 2.43
C VAL A 90 -3.63 19.84 1.52
N ARG A 91 -3.48 21.09 1.98
CA ARG A 91 -2.61 22.06 1.33
C ARG A 91 -1.19 21.86 1.84
N MET A 92 -0.25 21.66 0.92
CA MET A 92 1.17 21.78 1.25
C MET A 92 1.45 23.26 1.49
N VAL A 93 1.88 23.58 2.72
CA VAL A 93 2.25 24.95 3.12
C VAL A 93 3.74 25.14 2.90
#